data_AF-A0A6M1MAZ0-F1
#
_entry.id   AF-A0A6M1MAZ0-F1
#
_cell.length_a   1.000
_cell.length_b   1.000
_cell.length_c   1.000
_cell.angle_alpha   90.00
_cell.angle_beta   90.00
_cell.angle_gamma   90.00
#
_symmetry.space_group_name_H-M   'P 1'
#
loop_
_entity.id
_entity.type
_entity.pdbx_description
1 polymer ?
#
loop_
_entity_poly.entity_id
_entity_poly.type
_entity_poly.pdbx_seq_one_letter_code
_entity_poly.pdbx_strand_id
1 'polypeptide(L)'
;MDRQTLERAGVLLLGPDWKLPLASVLGPHHPEGAREKIDPRLVRRWAVGDRAIPGWVAPVLVTLLMERSKELNNQAWDAAYLAQRLIDEGVGYGALKKD
;
A
#
# COMPACT_ATOMS: atom_id res chain seq x y z
N MET A 1 17.81 3.45 4.83
CA MET A 1 16.88 2.96 3.79
C MET A 1 17.17 3.71 2.51
N ASP A 2 17.23 3.02 1.37
CA ASP A 2 17.48 3.65 0.08
C ASP A 2 16.18 4.07 -0.64
N ARG A 3 16.35 4.78 -1.75
CA ARG A 3 15.27 5.32 -2.59
C ARG A 3 14.41 4.22 -3.21
N GLN A 4 15.03 3.12 -3.65
CA GLN A 4 14.33 2.02 -4.32
C GLN A 4 13.43 1.27 -3.35
N THR A 5 13.87 1.08 -2.11
CA THR A 5 13.08 0.48 -1.04
C THR A 5 11.87 1.35 -0.70
N LEU A 6 12.06 2.67 -0.58
CA LEU A 6 10.96 3.61 -0.37
C LEU A 6 9.92 3.54 -1.49
N GLU A 7 10.37 3.51 -2.75
CA GLU A 7 9.49 3.43 -3.92
C GLU A 7 8.66 2.14 -3.92
N ARG A 8 9.30 0.99 -3.69
CA ARG A 8 8.60 -0.30 -3.62
C ARG A 8 7.59 -0.33 -2.48
N ALA A 9 7.96 0.18 -1.30
CA ALA A 9 7.05 0.27 -0.17
C ALA A 9 5.85 1.17 -0.49
N GLY A 10 6.10 2.35 -1.07
CA GLY A 10 5.05 3.28 -1.50
C GLY A 10 4.07 2.63 -2.46
N VAL A 11 4.56 1.95 -3.50
CA VAL A 11 3.71 1.28 -4.49
C VAL A 11 2.89 0.15 -3.89
N LEU A 12 3.48 -0.68 -3.03
CA LEU A 12 2.76 -1.77 -2.36
C LEU A 12 1.64 -1.27 -1.44
N LEU A 13 1.85 -0.13 -0.78
CA LEU A 13 0.88 0.46 0.14
C LEU A 13 -0.22 1.25 -0.59
N LEU A 14 0.15 2.01 -1.62
CA LEU A 14 -0.67 3.13 -2.13
C LEU A 14 -0.82 3.15 -3.65
N GLY A 15 -0.23 2.18 -4.36
CA GLY A 15 -0.27 2.11 -5.82
C GLY A 15 0.72 3.06 -6.51
N PRO A 16 0.60 3.24 -7.84
CA PRO A 16 1.60 3.96 -8.65
C PRO A 16 1.79 5.42 -8.23
N ASP A 17 0.73 6.08 -7.76
CA ASP A 17 0.73 7.49 -7.36
C ASP A 17 1.05 7.71 -5.86
N TRP A 18 1.89 6.85 -5.28
CA TRP A 18 2.16 6.77 -3.84
C TRP A 18 2.71 8.04 -3.17
N LYS A 19 3.40 8.91 -3.92
CA LYS A 19 4.20 10.01 -3.32
C LYS A 19 3.36 11.02 -2.53
N LEU A 20 2.16 11.33 -3.02
CA LEU A 20 1.24 12.28 -2.37
C LEU A 20 0.53 11.62 -1.16
N PRO A 21 -0.11 10.45 -1.32
CA PRO A 21 -0.80 9.78 -0.22
C PRO A 21 0.15 9.35 0.91
N LEU A 22 1.41 9.03 0.61
CA LEU A 22 2.37 8.62 1.63
C LEU A 22 2.60 9.72 2.68
N ALA A 23 2.50 10.99 2.29
CA ALA A 23 2.63 12.10 3.22
C ALA A 23 1.55 12.08 4.32
N SER A 24 0.31 11.72 3.95
CA SER A 24 -0.79 11.56 4.91
C SER A 24 -0.62 10.32 5.77
N VAL A 25 -0.21 9.21 5.16
CA VAL A 25 0.04 7.95 5.89
C VAL A 25 1.13 8.11 6.95
N LEU A 26 2.19 8.87 6.67
CA LEU A 26 3.28 9.08 7.61
C LEU A 26 2.98 10.13 8.70
N GLY A 27 1.99 11.00 8.50
CA GLY A 27 1.66 12.09 9.42
C GLY A 27 1.37 11.63 10.86
N PRO A 28 0.47 10.65 11.07
CA PRO A 28 0.14 10.14 12.40
C PRO A 28 1.34 9.54 13.17
N HIS A 29 2.39 9.13 12.47
CA HIS A 29 3.57 8.48 13.05
C HIS A 29 4.77 9.43 13.23
N HIS A 30 4.58 10.73 13.04
CA HIS A 30 5.67 11.68 13.10
C HIS A 30 6.28 11.76 14.52
N PRO A 31 7.62 11.75 14.67
CA PRO A 31 8.28 11.65 15.99
C PRO A 31 8.03 12.85 16.92
N GLU A 32 7.84 14.04 16.36
CA GLU A 32 7.51 15.26 17.12
C GLU A 32 6.02 15.40 17.46
N GLY A 33 5.22 14.35 17.22
CA GLY A 33 3.78 14.34 17.47
C GLY A 33 2.97 14.11 16.20
N ALA A 34 1.89 13.35 16.38
CA ALA A 34 0.95 13.00 15.34
C ALA A 34 0.36 14.24 14.66
N ARG A 35 0.27 14.19 13.33
CA ARG A 35 -0.28 15.25 12.48
C ARG A 35 -1.04 14.63 11.32
N GLU A 36 -1.92 15.41 10.69
CA GLU A 36 -2.72 14.94 9.55
C GLU A 36 -1.83 14.42 8.40
N LYS A 37 -0.72 15.13 8.12
CA LYS A 37 0.26 14.76 7.09
C LYS A 37 1.60 15.44 7.33
N ILE A 38 2.67 14.86 6.77
CA ILE A 38 3.96 15.56 6.59
C ILE A 38 3.95 16.40 5.30
N ASP A 39 4.97 17.24 5.08
CA ASP A 39 5.09 18.01 3.83
C ASP A 39 5.27 17.07 2.62
N PRO A 40 4.34 17.02 1.65
CA PRO A 40 4.44 16.16 0.48
C PRO A 40 5.68 16.46 -0.39
N ARG A 41 6.22 17.68 -0.34
CA ARG A 41 7.47 18.01 -1.05
C ARG A 41 8.67 17.28 -0.48
N LEU A 42 8.65 16.88 0.79
CA LEU A 42 9.71 16.04 1.38
C LEU A 42 9.70 14.64 0.76
N VAL A 43 8.52 14.01 0.66
CA VAL A 43 8.38 12.69 0.06
C VAL A 43 8.87 12.69 -1.39
N ARG A 44 8.53 13.73 -2.16
CA ARG A 44 9.03 13.89 -3.53
C ARG A 44 10.55 14.00 -3.59
N ARG A 45 11.17 14.79 -2.71
CA ARG A 45 12.63 14.94 -2.62
C ARG A 45 13.32 13.64 -2.20
N TRP A 46 12.72 12.86 -1.31
CA TRP A 46 13.20 11.51 -0.99
C TRP A 46 13.15 10.58 -2.19
N ALA A 47 12.05 10.61 -2.94
CA ALA A 47 11.83 9.73 -4.09
C ALA A 47 12.79 9.99 -5.27
N VAL A 48 13.35 11.20 -5.39
CA VAL A 48 14.36 11.55 -6.41
C VAL A 48 15.79 11.53 -5.88
N GLY A 49 15.99 11.39 -4.56
CA GLY A 49 17.31 11.36 -3.92
C GLY A 49 17.89 12.72 -3.53
N ASP A 50 17.15 13.81 -3.74
CA ASP A 50 17.55 15.18 -3.37
C ASP A 50 17.64 15.39 -1.86
N ARG A 51 17.00 14.52 -1.07
CA ARG A 51 17.06 14.56 0.39
C ARG A 51 17.12 13.17 0.98
N ALA A 52 17.93 13.01 2.03
CA ALA A 52 18.00 11.77 2.79
C ALA A 52 16.65 11.45 3.46
N ILE A 53 16.32 10.16 3.49
CA ILE A 53 15.12 9.65 4.15
C ILE A 53 15.39 9.58 5.67
N PRO A 54 14.54 10.19 6.50
CA PRO A 54 14.70 10.14 7.95
C PRO A 54 14.62 8.70 8.50
N GLY A 55 15.41 8.40 9.53
CA GLY A 55 15.50 7.06 10.11
C GLY A 55 14.18 6.51 10.66
N TRP A 56 13.26 7.37 11.12
CA TRP A 56 11.96 6.96 11.65
C TRP A 56 10.99 6.45 10.58
N VAL A 57 11.21 6.76 9.29
CA VAL A 57 10.30 6.34 8.21
C VAL A 57 10.33 4.82 8.03
N ALA A 58 11.52 4.20 8.11
CA ALA A 58 11.68 2.77 7.91
C ALA A 58 10.84 1.90 8.88
N PRO A 59 10.90 2.08 10.22
CA PRO A 59 10.07 1.27 11.13
C PRO A 59 8.57 1.50 10.92
N VAL A 60 8.14 2.71 10.54
CA VAL A 60 6.72 2.97 10.22
C VAL A 60 6.30 2.18 8.98
N LEU A 61 7.10 2.19 7.92
CA LEU A 61 6.81 1.40 6.71
C LEU A 61 6.77 -0.10 6.98
N VAL A 62 7.62 -0.62 7.88
CA VAL A 62 7.57 -2.04 8.28
C VAL A 62 6.20 -2.37 8.86
N THR A 63 5.72 -1.59 9.83
CA THR A 63 4.40 -1.81 10.44
C THR A 63 3.29 -1.78 9.40
N LEU A 64 3.25 -0.73 8.58
CA LEU A 64 2.22 -0.55 7.55
C LEU A 64 2.24 -1.67 6.50
N LEU A 65 3.42 -2.12 6.07
CA LEU A 65 3.54 -3.22 5.11
C LEU A 65 3.08 -4.55 5.71
N MET A 66 3.34 -4.79 6.98
CA MET A 66 2.85 -5.99 7.68
C MET A 66 1.32 -5.97 7.81
N GLU A 67 0.73 -4.81 8.11
CA GLU A 67 -0.72 -4.63 8.14
C GLU A 67 -1.32 -4.85 6.75
N ARG A 68 -0.76 -4.21 5.72
CA ARG A 68 -1.20 -4.37 4.34
C ARG A 68 -1.10 -5.82 3.86
N SER A 69 -0.06 -6.55 4.25
CA SER A 69 0.08 -7.97 3.92
C SER A 69 -1.05 -8.81 4.52
N LYS A 70 -1.49 -8.51 5.74
CA LYS A 70 -2.61 -9.21 6.37
C LYS A 70 -3.93 -8.91 5.66
N GLU A 71 -4.16 -7.64 5.32
CA GLU A 71 -5.34 -7.25 4.55
C GLU A 71 -5.41 -7.94 3.18
N LEU A 72 -4.29 -7.97 2.45
CA LEU A 72 -4.21 -8.63 1.14
C LEU A 72 -4.50 -10.13 1.24
N ASN A 73 -4.00 -10.79 2.28
CA ASN A 73 -4.32 -12.20 2.52
C ASN A 73 -5.82 -12.39 2.76
N ASN A 74 -6.44 -11.54 3.58
CA ASN A 74 -7.89 -11.61 3.82
C ASN A 74 -8.68 -11.38 2.52
N GLN A 75 -8.29 -10.39 1.72
CA GLN A 75 -8.91 -10.11 0.42
C GLN A 75 -8.79 -11.30 -0.55
N ALA A 76 -7.65 -12.00 -0.54
CA ALA A 76 -7.46 -13.20 -1.34
C ALA A 76 -8.41 -14.34 -0.90
N TRP A 77 -8.59 -14.54 0.41
CA TRP A 77 -9.56 -15.49 0.95
C TRP A 77 -10.99 -15.13 0.59
N ASP A 78 -11.39 -13.87 0.79
CA ASP A 78 -12.73 -13.38 0.48
C ASP A 78 -13.06 -13.55 -1.01
N ALA A 79 -12.11 -13.23 -1.89
CA ALA A 79 -12.27 -13.39 -3.33
C ALA A 79 -12.43 -14.87 -3.72
N ALA A 80 -11.62 -15.77 -3.16
CA ALA A 80 -11.71 -17.20 -3.41
C ALA A 80 -13.05 -17.77 -2.91
N TYR A 81 -13.48 -17.37 -1.71
CA TYR A 81 -14.76 -17.78 -1.15
C TYR A 81 -15.94 -17.32 -2.01
N LEU A 82 -15.96 -16.05 -2.42
CA LEU A 82 -17.01 -15.51 -3.27
C LEU A 82 -17.04 -16.20 -4.64
N ALA A 83 -15.87 -16.45 -5.24
CA ALA A 83 -15.80 -17.17 -6.50
C ALA A 83 -16.39 -18.59 -6.40
N GLN A 84 -16.06 -19.33 -5.33
CA GLN A 84 -16.64 -20.66 -5.10
C GLN A 84 -18.15 -20.60 -4.93
N ARG A 85 -18.63 -19.63 -4.13
CA ARG A 85 -20.06 -19.44 -3.92
C ARG A 85 -20.81 -19.14 -5.23
N LEU A 86 -20.26 -18.30 -6.10
CA LEU A 86 -20.85 -18.00 -7.42
C LEU A 86 -20.89 -19.25 -8.32
N ILE A 87 -19.88 -20.11 -8.25
CA ILE A 87 -19.87 -21.41 -8.96
C ILE A 87 -21.01 -22.30 -8.44
N ASP A 88 -21.16 -22.42 -7.11
CA ASP A 88 -22.18 -23.26 -6.47
C ASP A 88 -23.60 -22.75 -6.76
N GLU A 89 -23.79 -21.43 -6.85
CA GLU A 89 -25.06 -20.79 -7.22
C GLU A 89 -25.40 -20.95 -8.73
N GLY A 90 -24.58 -21.67 -9.50
CA GLY A 90 -24.82 -21.93 -10.92
C GLY A 90 -24.50 -20.74 -11.82
N VAL A 91 -23.81 -19.71 -11.31
CA VAL A 91 -23.22 -18.63 -12.11
C VAL A 91 -21.94 -19.17 -12.77
N GLY A 92 -22.07 -20.24 -13.55
CA GLY A 92 -20.95 -20.98 -14.12
C GLY A 92 -20.59 -20.51 -15.53
N TYR A 93 -19.29 -20.33 -15.76
CA TYR A 93 -18.46 -20.21 -16.97
C TYR A 93 -18.99 -20.56 -18.39
N GLY A 94 -20.17 -21.16 -18.55
CA GLY A 94 -20.80 -21.43 -19.85
C GLY A 94 -21.19 -20.18 -20.65
N ALA A 95 -21.18 -18.99 -20.04
CA ALA A 95 -21.40 -17.71 -20.71
C ALA A 95 -20.12 -17.09 -21.31
N LEU A 96 -18.92 -17.52 -20.88
CA LEU A 96 -17.64 -16.99 -21.39
C LEU A 96 -17.05 -17.83 -22.53
N LYS A 97 -17.72 -18.93 -22.90
CA LYS A 97 -17.41 -19.76 -24.08
C LYS A 97 -18.64 -19.84 -24.99
N LYS A 98 -18.96 -18.76 -25.69
CA LYS A 98 -19.72 -18.82 -26.95
C LYS A 98 -19.09 -17.82 -27.93
N ASP A 99 -18.44 -18.41 -28.94
CA ASP A 99 -18.07 -17.93 -30.28
C ASP A 99 -17.98 -16.43 -30.56
#